data_AF-A0A7C4Z4P4-F1
#
_entry.id   AF-A0A7C4Z4P4-F1
#
_cell.length_a   1.000
_cell.length_b   1.000
_cell.length_c   1.000
_cell.angle_alpha   90.00
_cell.angle_beta   90.00
_cell.angle_gamma   90.00
#
_symmetry.space_group_name_H-M   'P 1'
#
loop_
_entity.id
_entity.type
_entity.pdbx_description
1 polymer ?
#
loop_
_entity_poly.entity_id
_entity_poly.type
_entity_poly.pdbx_seq_one_letter_code
_entity_poly.pdbx_strand_id
1 'polypeptide(L)'
;MAQPISGSTLEDYKKLFWIIPLIIGVGLLIVGYAFYQIEIKQAAKPEPSGAAVVDFESCAAAGNPVMESYPRQCRANGTTYVEVIAEPIVPPSDENVFCTADAKQCPDGSYVGRVAPNCEFTPCPGE
;
A
#
# COMPACT_ATOMS: atom_id res chain seq x y z
N MET A 1 -31.55 60.24 -21.78
CA MET A 1 -30.83 59.31 -22.67
C MET A 1 -30.92 57.92 -22.04
N ALA A 2 -31.73 57.04 -22.61
CA ALA A 2 -31.78 55.61 -22.26
C ALA A 2 -32.08 54.85 -23.54
N GLN A 3 -31.26 53.84 -23.83
CA GLN A 3 -31.16 53.17 -25.13
C GLN A 3 -32.27 52.12 -25.36
N PRO A 4 -32.61 51.80 -26.63
CA PRO A 4 -33.61 50.78 -26.95
C PRO A 4 -33.07 49.36 -26.73
N ILE A 5 -33.87 48.56 -26.01
CA ILE A 5 -33.72 47.11 -25.85
C ILE A 5 -33.75 46.42 -27.23
N SER A 6 -32.71 45.64 -27.56
CA SER A 6 -32.65 44.88 -28.79
C SER A 6 -33.70 43.77 -28.77
N GLY A 7 -34.74 43.92 -29.61
CA GLY A 7 -35.66 42.82 -29.90
C GLY A 7 -34.93 41.74 -30.68
N SER A 8 -34.83 40.54 -30.12
CA SER A 8 -34.43 39.34 -30.85
C SER A 8 -35.50 39.04 -31.91
N THR A 9 -35.08 38.87 -33.17
CA THR A 9 -35.99 38.73 -34.30
C THR A 9 -36.68 37.35 -34.31
N LEU A 10 -37.95 37.28 -34.69
CA LEU A 10 -38.77 36.05 -34.78
C LEU A 10 -38.12 34.95 -35.67
N GLU A 11 -37.26 35.35 -36.60
CA GLU A 11 -36.45 34.45 -37.44
C GLU A 11 -35.40 33.67 -36.63
N ASP A 12 -34.94 34.23 -35.51
CA ASP A 12 -34.08 33.52 -34.55
C ASP A 12 -34.86 32.47 -33.78
N TYR A 13 -36.16 32.69 -33.51
CA TYR A 13 -37.02 31.70 -32.84
C TYR A 13 -37.30 30.47 -33.72
N LYS A 14 -37.41 30.65 -35.04
CA LYS A 14 -37.55 29.51 -35.99
C LYS A 14 -36.28 28.67 -36.06
N LYS A 15 -35.10 29.30 -35.99
CA LYS A 15 -33.82 28.58 -35.86
C LYS A 15 -33.74 27.88 -34.51
N LEU A 16 -34.12 28.56 -33.43
CA LEU A 16 -34.14 28.02 -32.08
C LEU A 16 -35.04 26.77 -31.96
N PHE A 17 -36.18 26.75 -32.66
CA PHE A 17 -37.09 25.59 -32.70
C PHE A 17 -36.43 24.31 -33.28
N TRP A 18 -35.51 24.44 -34.23
CA TRP A 18 -34.76 23.31 -34.80
C TRP A 18 -33.43 23.05 -34.09
N ILE A 19 -32.85 24.07 -33.47
CA ILE A 19 -31.57 23.98 -32.75
C ILE A 19 -31.75 23.34 -31.37
N ILE A 20 -32.84 23.64 -30.64
CA ILE A 20 -33.11 23.04 -29.32
C ILE A 20 -33.16 21.50 -29.36
N PRO A 21 -33.94 20.83 -30.23
CA PRO A 21 -33.95 19.37 -30.27
C PRO A 21 -32.61 18.77 -30.73
N LEU A 22 -31.85 19.49 -31.57
CA LEU A 22 -30.52 19.07 -31.99
C LEU A 22 -29.52 19.11 -30.81
N ILE A 23 -29.53 20.19 -30.03
CA ILE A 23 -28.66 20.32 -28.84
C ILE A 23 -29.05 19.29 -27.77
N ILE A 24 -30.35 19.06 -27.54
CA ILE A 24 -30.81 18.04 -26.60
C ILE A 24 -30.39 16.64 -27.07
N GLY A 25 -30.54 16.32 -28.35
CA GLY A 25 -30.10 15.05 -28.93
C GLY A 25 -28.60 14.83 -28.81
N VAL A 26 -27.79 15.86 -29.12
CA VAL A 26 -26.33 15.82 -28.96
C VAL A 26 -25.94 15.69 -27.49
N GLY A 27 -26.62 16.39 -26.59
CA GLY A 27 -26.42 16.27 -25.14
C GLY A 27 -26.70 14.86 -24.62
N LEU A 28 -27.81 14.25 -25.03
CA LEU A 28 -28.15 12.86 -24.68
C LEU A 28 -27.14 11.85 -25.23
N LEU A 29 -26.61 12.08 -26.44
CA LEU A 29 -25.55 11.26 -27.01
C LEU A 29 -24.22 11.40 -26.26
N ILE A 30 -23.83 12.62 -25.87
CA ILE A 30 -22.61 12.86 -25.09
C ILE A 30 -22.72 12.23 -23.69
N VAL A 31 -23.86 12.40 -23.01
CA VAL A 31 -24.09 11.80 -21.69
C VAL A 31 -24.15 10.27 -21.77
N GLY A 32 -24.82 9.72 -22.78
CA GLY A 32 -24.84 8.28 -23.03
C GLY A 32 -23.46 7.71 -23.36
N TYR A 33 -22.67 8.42 -24.17
CA TYR A 33 -21.29 8.04 -24.49
C TYR A 33 -20.37 8.14 -23.27
N ALA A 34 -20.54 9.17 -22.44
CA ALA A 34 -19.80 9.30 -21.18
C ALA A 34 -20.16 8.16 -20.21
N PHE A 35 -21.44 7.81 -20.07
CA PHE A 35 -21.90 6.67 -19.27
C PHE A 35 -21.35 5.35 -19.82
N TYR A 36 -21.38 5.16 -21.14
CA TYR A 36 -20.75 4.02 -21.82
C TYR A 36 -19.25 3.93 -21.52
N GLN A 37 -18.53 5.06 -21.53
CA GLN A 37 -17.11 5.12 -21.15
C GLN A 37 -16.86 4.88 -19.66
N ILE A 38 -17.82 5.20 -18.78
CA ILE A 38 -17.70 4.97 -17.33
C ILE A 38 -17.76 3.46 -17.01
N GLU A 39 -18.66 2.72 -17.67
CA GLU A 39 -18.79 1.27 -17.49
C GLU A 39 -17.52 0.49 -17.88
N ILE A 40 -16.82 0.86 -18.97
CA ILE A 40 -15.56 0.19 -19.39
C ILE A 40 -14.32 0.60 -18.58
N LYS A 41 -14.30 1.77 -17.92
CA LYS A 41 -13.17 2.17 -17.08
C LYS A 41 -13.12 1.45 -15.74
N GLN A 42 -14.25 0.88 -15.29
CA GLN A 42 -14.27 0.04 -14.09
C GLN A 42 -13.75 -1.39 -14.33
N ALA A 43 -13.60 -1.82 -15.60
CA ALA A 43 -12.90 -3.05 -15.95
C ALA A 43 -11.36 -2.95 -15.87
N ALA A 44 -10.81 -1.75 -15.63
CA ALA A 44 -9.38 -1.52 -15.44
C ALA A 44 -9.00 -1.26 -13.97
N LYS A 45 -9.94 -1.37 -13.03
CA LYS A 45 -9.55 -1.69 -11.65
C LYS A 45 -9.27 -3.19 -11.68
N PRO A 46 -8.07 -3.66 -11.31
CA PRO A 46 -7.81 -5.09 -11.26
C PRO A 46 -8.86 -5.70 -10.32
N GLU A 47 -9.84 -6.36 -10.92
CA GLU A 47 -10.77 -7.21 -10.22
C GLU A 47 -9.92 -8.35 -9.65
N PRO A 48 -9.90 -8.57 -8.33
CA PRO A 48 -9.13 -9.66 -7.73
C PRO A 48 -9.85 -10.98 -8.00
N SER A 49 -9.97 -11.36 -9.26
CA SER A 49 -10.53 -12.63 -9.71
C SER A 49 -9.41 -13.64 -9.92
N GLY A 50 -8.89 -14.16 -8.80
CA GLY A 50 -8.22 -15.47 -8.76
C GLY A 50 -6.92 -15.69 -9.55
N ALA A 51 -6.28 -14.65 -10.09
CA ALA A 51 -5.06 -14.80 -10.88
C ALA A 51 -3.81 -14.46 -10.05
N ALA A 52 -3.17 -15.51 -9.53
CA ALA A 52 -1.82 -15.53 -8.93
C ALA A 52 -1.62 -14.66 -7.68
N VAL A 53 -1.83 -15.28 -6.51
CA VAL A 53 -1.24 -14.79 -5.26
C VAL A 53 0.27 -14.89 -5.41
N VAL A 54 0.98 -13.76 -5.50
CA VAL A 54 2.45 -13.71 -5.69
C VAL A 54 3.17 -12.96 -4.57
N ASP A 55 2.43 -12.30 -3.69
CA ASP A 55 2.96 -11.52 -2.58
C ASP A 55 1.99 -11.52 -1.38
N PHE A 56 2.43 -10.94 -0.26
CA PHE A 56 1.62 -10.86 0.97
C PHE A 56 0.34 -10.03 0.76
N GLU A 57 0.41 -8.95 -0.01
CA GLU A 57 -0.70 -8.01 -0.20
C GLU A 57 -1.84 -8.66 -1.02
N SER A 58 -1.50 -9.29 -2.14
CA SER A 58 -2.42 -10.09 -2.96
C SER A 58 -2.97 -11.29 -2.18
N CYS A 59 -2.17 -11.90 -1.32
CA CYS A 59 -2.62 -13.00 -0.45
C CYS A 59 -3.69 -12.53 0.55
N ALA A 60 -3.43 -11.43 1.27
CA ALA A 60 -4.33 -10.88 2.28
C ALA A 60 -5.59 -10.27 1.66
N ALA A 61 -5.45 -9.55 0.54
CA ALA A 61 -6.59 -8.98 -0.20
C ALA A 61 -7.52 -10.06 -0.76
N ALA A 62 -6.98 -11.25 -1.06
CA ALA A 62 -7.77 -12.43 -1.44
C ALA A 62 -8.48 -13.13 -0.25
N GLY A 63 -8.36 -12.60 0.97
CA GLY A 63 -9.06 -13.13 2.15
C GLY A 63 -8.46 -14.41 2.74
N ASN A 64 -7.22 -14.75 2.36
CA ASN A 64 -6.51 -15.90 2.92
C ASN A 64 -6.14 -15.64 4.41
N PRO A 65 -5.93 -16.71 5.21
CA PRO A 65 -5.56 -16.56 6.61
C PRO A 65 -4.21 -15.86 6.78
N VAL A 66 -4.22 -14.78 7.57
CA VAL A 66 -3.02 -14.04 8.00
C VAL A 66 -2.66 -14.48 9.41
N MET A 67 -1.45 -14.97 9.63
CA MET A 67 -0.91 -15.28 10.95
C MET A 67 -0.37 -14.01 11.60
N GLU A 68 -0.85 -13.71 12.81
CA GLU A 68 -0.48 -12.52 13.60
C GLU A 68 0.87 -12.68 14.33
N SER A 69 1.89 -13.21 13.66
CA SER A 69 3.28 -13.14 14.11
C SER A 69 3.99 -12.05 13.32
N TYR A 70 4.93 -11.30 13.91
CA TYR A 70 5.75 -10.32 13.19
C TYR A 70 7.03 -10.98 12.66
N PRO A 71 7.38 -10.87 11.36
CA PRO A 71 6.63 -10.22 10.27
C PRO A 71 5.36 -10.98 9.92
N ARG A 72 4.30 -10.26 9.50
CA ARG A 72 3.01 -10.87 9.16
C ARG A 72 3.17 -11.88 8.02
N GLN A 73 2.43 -12.98 8.11
CA GLN A 73 2.48 -14.05 7.11
C GLN A 73 1.07 -14.38 6.63
N CYS A 74 0.88 -14.53 5.33
CA CYS A 74 -0.39 -14.93 4.73
C CYS A 74 -0.24 -16.29 4.03
N ARG A 75 -1.20 -17.19 4.18
CA ARG A 75 -1.12 -18.55 3.62
C ARG A 75 -2.17 -18.78 2.53
N ALA A 76 -1.74 -19.01 1.29
CA ALA A 76 -2.61 -19.35 0.16
C ALA A 76 -2.05 -20.56 -0.61
N ASN A 77 -2.91 -21.53 -0.97
CA ASN A 77 -2.53 -22.72 -1.76
C ASN A 77 -1.31 -23.49 -1.21
N GLY A 78 -1.15 -23.53 0.12
CA GLY A 78 0.00 -24.17 0.77
C GLY A 78 1.31 -23.39 0.74
N THR A 79 1.33 -22.21 0.11
CA THR A 79 2.46 -21.28 0.11
C THR A 79 2.23 -20.20 1.15
N THR A 80 3.30 -19.84 1.88
CA THR A 80 3.29 -18.76 2.87
C THR A 80 4.01 -17.54 2.28
N TYR A 81 3.34 -16.40 2.26
CA TYR A 81 3.85 -15.12 1.82
C TYR A 81 4.15 -14.28 3.06
N VAL A 82 5.40 -13.85 3.22
CA VAL A 82 5.83 -13.01 4.34
C VAL A 82 5.85 -11.55 3.91
N GLU A 83 5.36 -10.66 4.77
CA GLU A 83 5.45 -9.22 4.56
C GLU A 83 6.93 -8.78 4.56
N VAL A 84 7.36 -8.16 3.46
CA VAL A 84 8.71 -7.60 3.36
C VAL A 84 8.71 -6.27 4.11
N ILE A 85 9.16 -6.30 5.36
CA ILE A 85 9.54 -5.07 6.06
C ILE A 85 10.85 -4.64 5.41
N ALA A 86 10.85 -3.51 4.72
CA ALA A 86 12.08 -2.87 4.30
C ALA A 86 12.79 -2.38 5.57
N GLU A 87 13.50 -3.28 6.25
CA GLU A 87 14.49 -2.86 7.23
C GLU A 87 15.53 -2.04 6.45
N PRO A 88 15.91 -0.84 6.93
CA PRO A 88 17.13 -0.23 6.45
C PRO A 88 18.22 -1.27 6.70
N ILE A 89 18.93 -1.65 5.64
CA ILE A 89 20.11 -2.50 5.71
C ILE A 89 21.14 -1.69 6.50
N VAL A 90 21.05 -1.70 7.82
CA VAL A 90 22.11 -1.21 8.68
C VAL A 90 23.16 -2.31 8.56
N PRO A 91 24.29 -2.06 7.87
CA PRO A 91 25.36 -3.04 7.87
C PRO A 91 25.66 -3.37 9.34
N PRO A 92 25.90 -4.64 9.70
CA PRO A 92 26.25 -4.99 11.07
C PRO A 92 27.49 -4.17 11.42
N SER A 93 27.30 -3.09 12.18
CA SER A 93 28.42 -2.45 12.81
C SER A 93 28.79 -3.37 13.98
N ASP A 94 30.05 -3.79 14.02
CA ASP A 94 30.63 -4.73 15.01
C ASP A 94 30.47 -4.28 16.49
N GLU A 95 29.77 -3.17 16.71
CA GLU A 95 29.45 -2.56 18.00
C GLU A 95 28.20 -3.17 18.68
N ASN A 96 27.39 -3.99 17.98
CA ASN A 96 26.23 -4.67 18.58
C ASN A 96 26.40 -6.20 18.66
N VAL A 97 27.57 -6.67 19.11
CA VAL A 97 27.76 -8.10 19.45
C VAL A 97 27.12 -8.38 20.81
N PHE A 98 26.02 -9.12 20.82
CA PHE A 98 25.37 -9.58 22.04
C PHE A 98 25.95 -10.91 22.49
N CYS A 99 26.43 -10.99 23.73
CA CYS A 99 26.91 -12.22 24.35
C CYS A 99 25.81 -12.90 25.18
N THR A 100 25.92 -14.21 25.36
CA THR A 100 25.04 -14.97 26.25
C THR A 100 25.19 -14.49 27.70
N ALA A 101 24.09 -14.50 28.46
CA ALA A 101 24.04 -14.06 29.86
C ALA A 101 24.60 -15.11 30.83
N ASP A 102 25.77 -15.65 30.52
CA ASP A 102 26.47 -16.65 31.34
C ASP A 102 27.31 -15.96 32.43
N ALA A 103 27.44 -16.60 33.59
CA ALA A 103 28.27 -16.14 34.69
C ALA A 103 29.30 -17.21 35.10
N LYS A 104 30.55 -16.79 35.29
CA LYS A 104 31.63 -17.62 35.85
C LYS A 104 31.94 -17.17 37.27
N GLN A 105 31.96 -18.10 38.21
CA GLN A 105 32.35 -17.82 39.60
C GLN A 105 33.88 -17.76 39.72
N CYS A 106 34.37 -16.73 40.41
CA CYS A 106 35.78 -16.49 40.69
C CYS A 106 36.20 -17.06 42.06
N PRO A 107 37.51 -17.27 42.32
CA PRO A 107 37.99 -17.82 43.59
C PRO A 107 37.67 -16.97 44.83
N ASP A 108 37.48 -15.66 44.65
CA ASP A 108 37.05 -14.71 45.69
C ASP A 108 35.53 -14.80 45.98
N GLY A 109 34.80 -15.59 45.19
CA GLY A 109 33.35 -15.75 45.28
C GLY A 109 32.54 -14.77 44.43
N SER A 110 33.20 -13.84 43.71
CA SER A 110 32.54 -12.92 42.77
C SER A 110 32.12 -13.63 41.47
N TYR A 111 31.37 -12.94 40.60
CA TYR A 111 30.93 -13.46 39.31
C TYR A 111 31.29 -12.50 38.18
N VAL A 112 31.79 -13.06 37.08
CA VAL A 112 32.13 -12.33 35.85
C VAL A 112 31.28 -12.83 34.68
N GLY A 113 30.88 -11.92 33.80
CA GLY A 113 30.12 -12.22 32.58
C GLY A 113 31.01 -12.27 31.35
N ARG A 114 30.40 -12.59 30.20
CA ARG A 114 31.04 -12.53 28.89
C ARG A 114 31.02 -11.11 28.32
N VAL A 115 32.08 -10.71 27.61
CA VAL A 115 32.19 -9.38 27.00
C VAL A 115 32.53 -9.49 25.51
N ALA A 116 31.88 -8.65 24.70
CA ALA A 116 32.16 -8.49 23.28
C ALA A 116 33.62 -8.02 23.04
N PRO A 117 34.23 -8.31 21.88
CA PRO A 117 33.65 -8.92 20.67
C PRO A 117 33.71 -10.45 20.62
N ASN A 118 34.55 -11.09 21.44
CA ASN A 118 34.76 -12.53 21.39
C ASN A 118 33.87 -13.33 22.35
N CYS A 119 33.07 -12.63 23.17
CA CYS A 119 32.23 -13.23 24.21
C CYS A 119 33.00 -14.11 25.19
N GLU A 120 34.20 -13.66 25.56
CA GLU A 120 35.04 -14.28 26.58
C GLU A 120 34.71 -13.73 27.97
N PHE A 121 34.97 -14.51 29.01
CA PHE A 121 34.79 -14.05 30.39
C PHE A 121 35.81 -12.97 30.72
N THR A 122 35.34 -11.89 31.35
CA THR A 122 36.25 -10.90 31.97
C THR A 122 37.15 -11.61 32.99
N PRO A 123 38.43 -11.23 33.13
CA PRO A 123 39.30 -11.73 34.19
C PRO A 123 38.70 -11.51 35.58
N CYS A 124 38.99 -12.44 36.49
CA CYS A 124 38.56 -12.35 37.88
C CYS A 124 39.29 -11.23 38.62
N PRO A 125 38.64 -10.54 39.58
CA PRO A 125 39.32 -9.54 40.39
C PRO A 125 40.42 -10.20 41.25
N GLY A 126 41.66 -9.71 41.13
CA GLY A 126 42.81 -10.20 41.89
C GLY A 126 43.62 -11.31 41.23
N GLU A 127 43.36 -11.60 39.95
CA GLU A 127 44.22 -12.42 39.08
C GLU A 127 45.41 -11.63 38.52
#